data_AF-A0A9D5IYL6-F1
#
_entry.id   AF-A0A9D5IYL6-F1
#
_cell.length_a   1.000
_cell.length_b   1.000
_cell.length_c   1.000
_cell.angle_alpha   90.00
_cell.angle_beta   90.00
_cell.angle_gamma   90.00
#
_symmetry.space_group_name_H-M   'P 1'
#
loop_
_entity.id
_entity.type
_entity.pdbx_description
1 polymer ?
#
loop_
_entity_poly.entity_id
_entity_poly.type
_entity_poly.pdbx_seq_one_letter_code
_entity_poly.pdbx_strand_id
1 'polypeptide(L)'
;MKKKKRKAIGFGTVVATLMFLGGAGILYSGVIRVYNSYASLSWPEAEGSVISSGITDLGKRDARYSFTPGITYEYSCGSETYVNNQVRFVPIIVSRDAAREFVARYPRGKHVAVRYKPSDPGVSVLEPGAFPNTWVNAVMGAIIVTLVAGICCVYWMVRQNSGKPLAKDGKGGTKARQEADLPEGPVVGEKGRSPQGRKGPLLKILWTALGIAVFCWLSCTGGETTVFRKIVAALFGWQMDVVLEVLGAVGAILLGITVVFLSVQVMTVPRMKPLNDPAERTPTPHPRDALEAELQVLGFRFIGDFDAAMFAATSMRIRAYTDADRLQGAILMDGRSGSERATILEFSTRLHPSGSVVTNTSPYPQIWSYQLDKCVTRVPWKKTAAEVLELHQALCRAAGEEKFTAEPFSAVTFADDVIKETRKDLEYQVEAGRYRRVGEDRYRQSLWGVVAAVPRLWLKMTYSFLFSWYRPPAGFFCWRVRRRLRKFKLQTEEKNKPTQSDAKDGETSEPAPKPISAKERAAPKLKM
;
A
#
# COMPACT_ATOMS: atom_id res chain seq x y z
N MET A 1 -4.38 -39.74 28.13
CA MET A 1 -3.22 -39.13 27.43
C MET A 1 -3.69 -38.11 26.41
N LYS A 2 -3.46 -36.80 26.62
CA LYS A 2 -3.84 -35.75 25.65
C LYS A 2 -2.83 -35.71 24.50
N LYS A 3 -3.21 -36.14 23.29
CA LYS A 3 -2.39 -35.99 22.07
C LYS A 3 -2.13 -34.51 21.81
N LYS A 4 -0.89 -34.05 22.06
CA LYS A 4 -0.37 -32.74 21.65
C LYS A 4 -0.52 -32.65 20.12
N LYS A 5 -1.52 -31.91 19.62
CA LYS A 5 -1.61 -31.57 18.19
C LYS A 5 -0.35 -30.79 17.82
N ARG A 6 0.61 -31.43 17.14
CA ARG A 6 1.77 -30.76 16.53
C ARG A 6 1.20 -29.73 15.55
N LYS A 7 1.42 -28.44 15.82
CA LYS A 7 1.04 -27.38 14.88
C LYS A 7 1.90 -27.58 13.64
N ALA A 8 1.27 -27.92 12.52
CA ALA A 8 1.97 -28.00 11.23
C ALA A 8 2.66 -26.66 10.97
N ILE A 9 3.97 -26.70 10.75
CA ILE A 9 4.75 -25.53 10.34
C ILE A 9 4.23 -25.15 8.96
N GLY A 10 3.72 -23.93 8.81
CA GLY A 10 3.15 -23.48 7.53
C GLY A 10 4.24 -23.44 6.46
N PHE A 11 3.92 -23.83 5.23
CA PHE A 11 4.84 -23.78 4.08
C PHE A 11 5.58 -22.43 3.98
N GLY A 12 4.87 -21.32 4.20
CA GLY A 12 5.47 -19.97 4.20
C GLY A 12 6.52 -19.74 5.30
N THR A 13 6.39 -20.36 6.48
CA THR A 13 7.42 -20.26 7.53
C THR A 13 8.68 -21.04 7.21
N VAL A 14 8.55 -22.16 6.49
CA VAL A 14 9.70 -22.93 5.99
C VAL A 14 10.46 -22.12 4.95
N VAL A 15 9.74 -21.57 3.95
CA VAL A 15 10.32 -20.73 2.90
C VAL A 15 11.03 -19.50 3.49
N ALA A 16 10.39 -18.78 4.42
CA ALA A 16 11.00 -17.61 5.06
C ALA A 16 12.28 -17.96 5.83
N THR A 17 12.30 -19.10 6.54
CA THR A 17 13.48 -19.56 7.28
C THR A 17 14.62 -19.90 6.33
N LEU A 18 14.34 -20.59 5.22
CA LEU A 18 15.34 -20.93 4.20
C LEU A 18 15.92 -19.68 3.54
N MET A 19 15.08 -18.70 3.20
CA MET A 19 15.54 -17.43 2.63
C MET A 19 16.40 -16.64 3.63
N PHE A 20 16.02 -16.61 4.90
CA PHE A 20 16.80 -15.94 5.94
C PHE A 20 18.18 -16.58 6.11
N LEU A 21 18.24 -17.91 6.20
CA LEU A 21 19.50 -18.65 6.34
C LEU A 21 20.38 -18.49 5.08
N GLY A 22 19.78 -18.55 3.89
CA GLY A 22 20.49 -18.28 2.64
C GLY A 22 21.06 -16.86 2.59
N GLY A 23 20.24 -15.86 2.94
CA GLY A 23 20.68 -14.47 3.04
C GLY A 23 21.79 -14.25 4.06
N ALA A 24 21.69 -14.89 5.23
CA ALA A 24 22.72 -14.83 6.27
C ALA A 24 24.04 -15.49 5.84
N GLY A 25 23.98 -16.62 5.12
CA GLY A 25 25.16 -17.27 4.54
C GLY A 25 25.85 -16.40 3.50
N ILE A 26 25.07 -15.76 2.61
CA ILE A 26 25.58 -14.81 1.62
C ILE A 26 26.22 -13.61 2.30
N LEU A 27 25.56 -13.05 3.32
CA LEU A 27 26.09 -11.94 4.13
C LEU A 27 27.41 -12.31 4.81
N TYR A 28 27.46 -13.45 5.49
CA TYR A 28 28.67 -13.96 6.14
C TYR A 28 29.83 -14.10 5.15
N SER A 29 29.58 -14.67 3.97
CA SER A 29 30.58 -14.80 2.91
C SER A 29 31.09 -13.44 2.41
N GLY A 30 30.20 -12.44 2.32
CA GLY A 30 30.54 -11.08 1.94
C GLY A 30 31.39 -10.38 2.99
N VAL A 31 31.00 -10.49 4.26
CA VAL A 31 31.74 -9.90 5.39
C VAL A 31 33.17 -10.46 5.47
N ILE A 32 33.35 -11.78 5.30
CA ILE A 32 34.69 -12.39 5.28
C ILE A 32 35.53 -11.86 4.12
N ARG A 33 34.94 -11.76 2.91
CA ARG A 33 35.66 -11.26 1.73
C ARG A 33 36.10 -9.82 1.92
N VAL A 34 35.20 -8.97 2.42
CA VAL A 34 35.50 -7.58 2.76
C VAL A 34 36.62 -7.50 3.79
N TYR A 35 36.50 -8.26 4.89
CA TYR A 35 37.50 -8.28 5.94
C TYR A 35 38.88 -8.70 5.41
N ASN A 36 38.96 -9.80 4.67
CA ASN A 36 40.22 -10.28 4.09
C ASN A 36 40.77 -9.31 3.02
N SER A 37 39.91 -8.63 2.26
CA SER A 37 40.32 -7.60 1.30
C SER A 37 41.03 -6.42 1.94
N TYR A 38 40.55 -5.94 3.10
CA TYR A 38 41.23 -4.86 3.82
C TYR A 38 42.44 -5.37 4.60
N ALA A 39 42.33 -6.53 5.25
CA ALA A 39 43.43 -7.11 6.00
C ALA A 39 44.64 -7.45 5.11
N SER A 40 44.41 -7.82 3.84
CA SER A 40 45.49 -8.15 2.91
C SER A 40 46.41 -6.99 2.56
N LEU A 41 45.99 -5.75 2.79
CA LEU A 41 46.84 -4.58 2.63
C LEU A 41 48.00 -4.57 3.64
N SER A 42 47.86 -5.23 4.79
CA SER A 42 48.89 -5.34 5.83
C SER A 42 49.48 -6.75 5.95
N TRP A 43 49.12 -7.67 5.06
CA TRP A 43 49.67 -9.03 5.09
C TRP A 43 51.13 -9.07 4.63
N PRO A 44 51.96 -9.98 5.18
CA PRO A 44 53.31 -10.22 4.72
C PRO A 44 53.36 -10.64 3.26
N GLU A 45 54.48 -10.32 2.63
CA GLU A 45 54.74 -10.55 1.22
C GLU A 45 55.74 -11.70 1.07
N ALA A 46 55.47 -12.60 0.13
CA ALA A 46 56.36 -13.67 -0.29
C ALA A 46 56.57 -13.60 -1.80
N GLU A 47 57.77 -13.96 -2.25
CA GLU A 47 58.02 -14.12 -3.68
C GLU A 47 57.38 -15.41 -4.18
N GLY A 48 56.68 -15.31 -5.32
CA GLY A 48 56.04 -16.43 -5.99
C GLY A 48 56.23 -16.40 -7.50
N SER A 49 55.81 -17.47 -8.17
CA SER A 49 55.88 -17.62 -9.62
C SER A 49 54.53 -18.02 -10.19
N VAL A 50 54.17 -17.49 -11.37
CA VAL A 50 52.93 -17.88 -12.06
C VAL A 50 53.14 -19.21 -12.78
N ILE A 51 52.41 -20.26 -12.37
CA ILE A 51 52.53 -21.60 -12.97
C ILE A 51 51.53 -21.85 -14.12
N SER A 52 50.39 -21.15 -14.10
CA SER A 52 49.37 -21.24 -15.15
C SER A 52 48.65 -19.91 -15.33
N SER A 53 48.36 -19.55 -16.57
CA SER A 53 47.64 -18.33 -16.92
C SER A 53 46.82 -18.57 -18.17
N GLY A 54 45.51 -18.37 -18.09
CA GLY A 54 44.59 -18.64 -19.20
C GLY A 54 43.24 -17.96 -19.02
N ILE A 55 42.40 -18.06 -20.05
CA ILE A 55 41.04 -17.51 -20.03
C ILE A 55 40.06 -18.68 -20.00
N THR A 56 39.17 -18.69 -19.01
CA THR A 56 38.07 -19.63 -18.94
C THR A 56 36.81 -18.97 -19.50
N ASP A 57 36.20 -19.60 -20.49
CA ASP A 57 34.89 -19.21 -21.03
C ASP A 57 33.80 -19.81 -20.13
N LEU A 58 32.94 -18.95 -19.56
CA LEU A 58 31.87 -19.38 -18.65
C LEU A 58 30.61 -19.89 -19.39
N GLY A 59 30.61 -19.92 -20.72
CA GLY A 59 29.71 -20.73 -21.54
C GLY A 59 28.29 -20.95 -21.01
N LYS A 60 27.42 -19.92 -21.03
CA LYS A 60 25.96 -20.11 -20.97
C LYS A 60 25.28 -19.35 -22.10
N ARG A 61 24.41 -20.10 -22.80
CA ARG A 61 23.81 -19.93 -24.13
C ARG A 61 23.07 -18.61 -24.43
N ASP A 62 23.01 -17.65 -23.50
CA ASP A 62 22.36 -16.35 -23.69
C ASP A 62 23.15 -15.14 -23.17
N ALA A 63 24.26 -15.35 -22.43
CA ALA A 63 25.09 -14.27 -21.91
C ALA A 63 26.25 -14.00 -22.87
N ARG A 64 26.00 -13.17 -23.88
CA ARG A 64 27.06 -12.55 -24.68
C ARG A 64 28.00 -11.82 -23.70
N TYR A 65 29.28 -12.22 -23.66
CA TYR A 65 30.42 -11.55 -22.98
C TYR A 65 30.65 -11.80 -21.48
N SER A 66 31.10 -12.99 -21.07
CA SER A 66 31.63 -13.20 -19.69
C SER A 66 32.84 -14.14 -19.71
N PHE A 67 34.05 -13.57 -19.67
CA PHE A 67 35.32 -14.30 -19.60
C PHE A 67 35.97 -14.07 -18.23
N THR A 68 36.56 -15.13 -17.67
CA THR A 68 37.27 -15.07 -16.38
C THR A 68 38.76 -15.39 -16.61
N PRO A 69 39.69 -14.50 -16.23
CA PRO A 69 41.12 -14.83 -16.23
C PRO A 69 41.42 -15.82 -15.09
N GLY A 70 41.89 -17.01 -15.44
CA GLY A 70 42.36 -18.03 -14.50
C GLY A 70 43.88 -17.96 -14.39
N ILE A 71 44.38 -17.41 -13.29
CA ILE A 71 45.80 -17.31 -12.99
C ILE A 71 46.07 -18.16 -11.75
N THR A 72 46.99 -19.12 -11.86
CA THR A 72 47.47 -19.95 -10.76
C THR A 72 48.93 -19.66 -10.51
N TYR A 73 49.29 -19.44 -9.26
CA TYR A 73 50.64 -19.10 -8.82
C TYR A 73 51.05 -20.00 -7.65
N GLU A 74 52.35 -20.20 -7.52
CA GLU A 74 52.99 -20.86 -6.39
C GLU A 74 53.85 -19.86 -5.61
N TYR A 75 53.99 -20.05 -4.32
CA TYR A 75 54.82 -19.22 -3.44
C TYR A 75 55.28 -20.03 -2.24
N SER A 76 56.43 -19.64 -1.67
CA SER A 76 57.02 -20.32 -0.52
C SER A 76 56.87 -19.49 0.74
N CYS A 77 56.42 -20.11 1.82
CA CYS A 77 56.34 -19.51 3.14
C CYS A 77 57.12 -20.40 4.12
N GLY A 78 58.34 -19.99 4.46
CA GLY A 78 59.26 -20.83 5.24
C GLY A 78 59.70 -22.06 4.43
N SER A 79 59.45 -23.26 4.96
CA SER A 79 59.79 -24.54 4.31
C SER A 79 58.67 -25.15 3.46
N GLU A 80 57.50 -24.51 3.40
CA GLU A 80 56.33 -25.03 2.69
C GLU A 80 56.00 -24.20 1.44
N THR A 81 55.62 -24.88 0.36
CA THR A 81 55.18 -24.26 -0.89
C THR A 81 53.67 -24.39 -1.02
N TYR A 82 53.03 -23.26 -1.31
CA TYR A 82 51.58 -23.14 -1.46
C TYR A 82 51.23 -22.81 -2.90
N VAL A 83 50.07 -23.28 -3.35
CA VAL A 83 49.52 -22.98 -4.68
C VAL A 83 48.14 -22.36 -4.51
N ASN A 84 47.89 -21.24 -5.17
CA ASN A 84 46.60 -20.57 -5.13
C ASN A 84 46.27 -19.94 -6.50
N ASN A 85 44.99 -19.62 -6.70
CA ASN A 85 44.47 -19.00 -7.91
C ASN A 85 43.67 -17.72 -7.63
N GLN A 86 43.72 -17.20 -6.41
CA GLN A 86 43.06 -15.95 -6.05
C GLN A 86 43.93 -14.76 -6.42
N VAL A 87 43.54 -14.07 -7.50
CA VAL A 87 44.12 -12.77 -7.86
C VAL A 87 43.55 -11.66 -6.97
N ARG A 88 42.23 -11.70 -6.70
CA ARG A 88 41.47 -10.80 -5.84
C ARG A 88 40.47 -11.63 -5.03
N PHE A 89 39.96 -11.12 -3.91
CA PHE A 89 38.86 -11.75 -3.14
C PHE A 89 37.48 -11.71 -3.83
N VAL A 90 37.44 -11.22 -5.06
CA VAL A 90 36.24 -11.08 -5.88
C VAL A 90 36.42 -11.76 -7.23
N PRO A 91 35.35 -12.38 -7.79
CA PRO A 91 35.39 -12.88 -9.15
C PRO A 91 35.66 -11.75 -10.14
N ILE A 92 36.53 -12.02 -11.11
CA ILE A 92 36.83 -11.11 -12.22
C ILE A 92 36.07 -11.61 -13.44
N ILE A 93 34.97 -10.92 -13.77
CA ILE A 93 34.16 -11.21 -14.96
C ILE A 93 34.27 -10.00 -15.87
N VAL A 94 34.89 -10.20 -17.04
CA VAL A 94 35.22 -9.11 -17.97
C VAL A 94 34.97 -9.52 -19.41
N SER A 95 35.07 -8.56 -20.34
CA SER A 95 35.01 -8.84 -21.78
C SER A 95 36.21 -9.69 -22.22
N ARG A 96 36.13 -10.29 -23.41
CA ARG A 96 37.21 -11.14 -23.94
C ARG A 96 38.54 -10.39 -24.03
N ASP A 97 38.49 -9.15 -24.51
CA ASP A 97 39.69 -8.32 -24.70
C ASP A 97 40.29 -7.90 -23.36
N ALA A 98 39.45 -7.51 -22.39
CA ALA A 98 39.91 -7.23 -21.03
C ALA A 98 40.47 -8.47 -20.33
N ALA A 99 39.91 -9.67 -20.57
CA ALA A 99 40.46 -10.92 -20.04
C ALA A 99 41.84 -11.25 -20.64
N ARG A 100 42.03 -11.00 -21.95
CA ARG A 100 43.34 -11.15 -22.63
C ARG A 100 44.37 -10.20 -22.07
N GLU A 101 44.01 -8.93 -21.91
CA GLU A 101 44.88 -7.94 -21.29
C GLU A 101 45.24 -8.34 -19.85
N PHE A 102 44.27 -8.85 -19.09
CA PHE A 102 44.49 -9.30 -17.71
C PHE A 102 45.48 -10.46 -17.61
N VAL A 103 45.31 -11.50 -18.44
CA VAL A 103 46.21 -12.66 -18.54
C VAL A 103 47.60 -12.26 -19.02
N ALA A 104 47.69 -11.30 -19.96
CA ALA A 104 48.96 -10.78 -20.46
C ALA A 104 49.80 -10.07 -19.36
N ARG A 105 49.18 -9.55 -18.31
CA ARG A 105 49.91 -8.99 -17.14
C ARG A 105 50.54 -10.07 -16.25
N TYR A 106 50.06 -11.31 -16.31
CA TYR A 106 50.52 -12.43 -15.50
C TYR A 106 50.87 -13.64 -16.39
N PRO A 107 51.89 -13.56 -17.27
CA PRO A 107 52.32 -14.69 -18.07
C PRO A 107 52.95 -15.78 -17.18
N ARG A 108 52.89 -17.04 -17.64
CA ARG A 108 53.55 -18.16 -16.97
C ARG A 108 55.05 -17.90 -16.82
N GLY A 109 55.60 -18.22 -15.66
CA GLY A 109 57.00 -18.00 -15.28
C GLY A 109 57.29 -16.60 -14.74
N LYS A 110 56.32 -15.68 -14.71
CA LYS A 110 56.52 -14.35 -14.13
C LYS A 110 56.65 -14.44 -12.61
N HIS A 111 57.68 -13.77 -12.07
CA HIS A 111 57.80 -13.52 -10.64
C HIS A 111 56.77 -12.49 -10.18
N VAL A 112 56.06 -12.81 -9.10
CA VAL A 112 54.97 -11.99 -8.55
C VAL A 112 55.11 -11.89 -7.03
N ALA A 113 54.74 -10.74 -6.49
CA ALA A 113 54.56 -10.53 -5.07
C ALA A 113 53.23 -11.14 -4.62
N VAL A 114 53.28 -12.11 -3.71
CA VAL A 114 52.09 -12.76 -3.14
C VAL A 114 51.91 -12.31 -1.71
N ARG A 115 50.73 -11.78 -1.38
CA ARG A 115 50.37 -11.50 0.01
C ARG A 115 49.57 -12.64 0.59
N TYR A 116 50.03 -13.20 1.70
CA TYR A 116 49.43 -14.36 2.35
C TYR A 116 48.99 -14.04 3.77
N LYS A 117 47.95 -14.72 4.25
CA LYS A 117 47.42 -14.50 5.60
C LYS A 117 48.33 -15.21 6.62
N PRO A 118 48.93 -14.49 7.60
CA PRO A 118 49.89 -15.10 8.53
C PRO A 118 49.32 -16.25 9.36
N SER A 119 48.03 -16.15 9.73
CA SER A 119 47.36 -17.16 10.55
C SER A 119 46.91 -18.39 9.76
N ASP A 120 46.93 -18.32 8.43
CA ASP A 120 46.49 -19.36 7.51
C ASP A 120 47.15 -19.13 6.15
N PRO A 121 48.40 -19.59 5.96
CA PRO A 121 49.16 -19.28 4.76
C PRO A 121 48.49 -19.76 3.47
N GLY A 122 47.58 -20.73 3.51
CA GLY A 122 46.81 -21.18 2.34
C GLY A 122 45.89 -20.10 1.74
N VAL A 123 45.63 -19.01 2.46
CA VAL A 123 44.89 -17.86 1.94
C VAL A 123 45.87 -16.80 1.45
N SER A 124 45.86 -16.56 0.13
CA SER A 124 46.73 -15.58 -0.51
C SER A 124 46.04 -14.80 -1.63
N VAL A 125 46.65 -13.68 -2.02
CA VAL A 125 46.13 -12.73 -3.01
C VAL A 125 47.29 -12.04 -3.73
N LEU A 126 47.15 -11.82 -5.04
CA LEU A 126 48.11 -11.04 -5.84
C LEU A 126 47.83 -9.54 -5.78
N GLU A 127 46.56 -9.13 -5.83
CA GLU A 127 46.14 -7.73 -5.79
C GLU A 127 45.34 -7.46 -4.51
N PRO A 128 46.01 -7.01 -3.42
CA PRO A 128 45.36 -6.74 -2.14
C PRO A 128 44.44 -5.52 -2.22
N GLY A 129 43.50 -5.41 -1.28
CA GLY A 129 42.53 -4.33 -1.22
C GLY A 129 41.11 -4.71 -1.61
N ALA A 130 40.20 -3.75 -1.42
CA ALA A 130 38.78 -3.88 -1.74
C ALA A 130 38.47 -3.23 -3.09
N PHE A 131 37.76 -3.98 -3.93
CA PHE A 131 37.22 -3.51 -5.21
C PHE A 131 35.70 -3.29 -5.10
N PRO A 132 35.06 -2.52 -6.01
CA PRO A 132 33.60 -2.32 -6.05
C PRO A 132 32.78 -3.59 -5.80
N ASN A 133 33.18 -4.69 -6.45
CA ASN A 133 32.42 -5.95 -6.42
C ASN A 133 32.59 -6.73 -5.09
N THR A 134 33.46 -6.29 -4.19
CA THR A 134 33.73 -6.97 -2.89
C THR A 134 32.51 -6.93 -1.98
N TRP A 135 31.71 -5.87 -2.13
CA TRP A 135 30.55 -5.60 -1.30
C TRP A 135 29.28 -6.29 -1.76
N VAL A 136 29.23 -6.80 -3.00
CA VAL A 136 28.00 -7.31 -3.63
C VAL A 136 27.33 -8.37 -2.76
N ASN A 137 28.09 -9.36 -2.28
CA ASN A 137 27.54 -10.42 -1.42
C ASN A 137 27.12 -9.86 -0.04
N ALA A 138 27.88 -8.95 0.55
CA ALA A 138 27.54 -8.37 1.85
C ALA A 138 26.22 -7.57 1.75
N VAL A 139 26.09 -6.72 0.74
CA VAL A 139 24.90 -5.90 0.50
C VAL A 139 23.70 -6.77 0.16
N MET A 140 23.83 -7.72 -0.77
CA MET A 140 22.74 -8.61 -1.16
C MET A 140 22.25 -9.45 0.03
N GLY A 141 23.18 -10.01 0.83
CA GLY A 141 22.84 -10.75 2.03
C GLY A 141 22.12 -9.89 3.08
N ALA A 142 22.59 -8.66 3.31
CA ALA A 142 21.97 -7.72 4.24
C ALA A 142 20.53 -7.35 3.82
N ILE A 143 20.29 -7.10 2.54
CA ILE A 143 18.95 -6.81 2.00
C ILE A 143 18.00 -7.99 2.23
N ILE A 144 18.43 -9.21 1.92
CA ILE A 144 17.58 -10.41 2.09
C ILE A 144 17.23 -10.60 3.58
N VAL A 145 18.23 -10.52 4.46
CA VAL A 145 18.05 -10.70 5.91
C VAL A 145 17.09 -9.65 6.47
N THR A 146 17.29 -8.38 6.13
CA THR A 146 16.46 -7.27 6.64
C THR A 146 15.02 -7.31 6.11
N LEU A 147 14.82 -7.62 4.82
CA LEU A 147 13.49 -7.77 4.24
C LEU A 147 12.72 -8.93 4.89
N VAL A 148 13.35 -10.10 5.01
CA VAL A 148 12.70 -11.27 5.61
C VAL A 148 12.39 -11.02 7.09
N ALA A 149 13.33 -10.46 7.85
CA ALA A 149 13.11 -10.10 9.25
C ALA A 149 11.98 -9.06 9.40
N GLY A 150 11.94 -8.03 8.55
CA GLY A 150 10.89 -7.02 8.54
C GLY A 150 9.51 -7.62 8.25
N ILE A 151 9.40 -8.46 7.23
CA ILE A 151 8.15 -9.15 6.88
C ILE A 151 7.69 -10.08 8.02
N CYS A 152 8.61 -10.85 8.61
CA CYS A 152 8.31 -11.72 9.75
C CYS A 152 7.86 -10.93 10.99
N CYS A 153 8.49 -9.79 11.25
CA CYS A 153 8.11 -8.88 12.33
C CYS A 153 6.68 -8.36 12.13
N VAL A 154 6.37 -7.86 10.93
CA VAL A 154 5.02 -7.41 10.56
C VAL A 154 4.00 -8.55 10.68
N TYR A 155 4.32 -9.75 10.18
CA TYR A 155 3.46 -10.92 10.31
C TYR A 155 3.18 -11.29 11.77
N TRP A 156 4.22 -11.30 12.62
CA TRP A 156 4.08 -11.60 14.05
C TRP A 156 3.24 -10.54 14.77
N MET A 157 3.45 -9.25 14.45
CA MET A 157 2.64 -8.14 14.95
C MET A 157 1.16 -8.30 14.55
N VAL A 158 0.88 -8.62 13.28
CA VAL A 158 -0.49 -8.89 12.79
C VAL A 158 -1.11 -10.05 13.57
N ARG A 159 -0.36 -11.13 13.80
CA ARG A 159 -0.85 -12.30 14.52
C ARG A 159 -1.19 -11.98 15.99
N GLN A 160 -0.38 -11.17 16.67
CA GLN A 160 -0.68 -10.74 18.04
C GLN A 160 -1.93 -9.87 18.12
N ASN A 161 -2.11 -8.95 17.18
CA ASN A 161 -3.27 -8.07 17.14
C ASN A 161 -4.56 -8.75 16.65
N SER A 162 -4.45 -9.96 16.09
CA SER A 162 -5.58 -10.77 15.63
C SER A 162 -6.19 -11.65 16.74
N GLY A 163 -5.59 -11.66 17.94
CA GLY A 163 -5.97 -12.54 19.04
C GLY A 163 -6.77 -11.84 20.14
N LYS A 164 -8.09 -11.70 19.92
CA LYS A 164 -9.19 -11.94 20.88
C LYS A 164 -10.50 -11.42 20.26
N PRO A 165 -11.45 -12.28 19.87
CA PRO A 165 -12.82 -11.81 19.73
C PRO A 165 -13.24 -11.24 21.09
N LEU A 166 -13.80 -10.03 21.11
CA LEU A 166 -14.53 -9.54 22.28
C LEU A 166 -15.56 -10.63 22.61
N ALA A 167 -15.60 -11.02 23.88
CA ALA A 167 -16.52 -12.02 24.38
C ALA A 167 -17.92 -11.72 23.83
N LYS A 168 -18.62 -12.77 23.37
CA LYS A 168 -20.04 -12.67 23.12
C LYS A 168 -20.68 -12.26 24.45
N ASP A 169 -21.10 -11.00 24.56
CA ASP A 169 -22.05 -10.61 25.58
C ASP A 169 -23.28 -11.51 25.44
N GLY A 170 -23.78 -11.92 26.60
CA GLY A 170 -24.53 -13.15 26.79
C GLY A 170 -25.79 -13.29 25.93
N LYS A 171 -26.19 -14.54 25.78
CA LYS A 171 -27.52 -14.97 25.34
C LYS A 171 -28.61 -14.14 26.05
N GLY A 172 -29.22 -13.21 25.35
CA GLY A 172 -30.54 -12.67 25.70
C GLY A 172 -31.61 -13.60 25.12
N GLY A 173 -31.92 -14.66 25.85
CA GLY A 173 -33.13 -15.44 25.62
C GLY A 173 -34.35 -14.60 26.00
N THR A 174 -35.38 -14.71 25.18
CA THR A 174 -36.77 -14.29 25.41
C THR A 174 -37.24 -14.44 26.86
N LYS A 175 -37.80 -13.36 27.41
CA LYS A 175 -39.02 -13.41 28.24
C LYS A 175 -39.63 -12.01 28.35
N ALA A 176 -40.80 -11.87 27.74
CA ALA A 176 -41.75 -10.81 28.04
C ALA A 176 -42.27 -11.00 29.47
N ARG A 177 -42.43 -9.89 30.22
CA ARG A 177 -43.45 -9.74 31.25
C ARG A 177 -43.77 -8.26 31.45
N GLN A 178 -45.06 -7.97 31.41
CA GLN A 178 -45.69 -6.65 31.57
C GLN A 178 -45.64 -6.12 33.01
N GLU A 179 -45.82 -4.80 33.05
CA GLU A 179 -46.56 -3.96 34.02
C GLU A 179 -45.89 -3.46 35.32
N ALA A 180 -45.99 -2.12 35.45
CA ALA A 180 -46.44 -1.33 36.60
C ALA A 180 -45.42 -0.50 37.41
N ASP A 181 -45.68 0.81 37.36
CA ASP A 181 -45.57 1.86 38.39
C ASP A 181 -44.22 2.53 38.78
N LEU A 182 -44.22 3.86 38.57
CA LEU A 182 -43.35 4.96 39.05
C LEU A 182 -43.39 5.09 40.60
N PRO A 183 -42.53 5.90 41.29
CA PRO A 183 -41.95 7.17 40.83
C PRO A 183 -40.49 7.51 41.25
N GLU A 184 -40.10 8.72 40.84
CA GLU A 184 -38.79 9.38 40.87
C GLU A 184 -38.13 9.57 42.26
N GLY A 185 -36.79 9.59 42.24
CA GLY A 185 -35.93 10.12 43.32
C GLY A 185 -34.46 10.19 42.86
N PRO A 186 -33.71 11.26 43.17
CA PRO A 186 -32.43 11.58 42.51
C PRO A 186 -31.24 10.92 43.23
N VAL A 187 -30.34 10.27 42.49
CA VAL A 187 -29.05 9.82 43.05
C VAL A 187 -27.91 10.14 42.10
N VAL A 188 -27.29 11.29 42.38
CA VAL A 188 -25.84 11.51 42.58
C VAL A 188 -24.89 10.74 41.65
N GLY A 189 -24.13 11.51 40.86
CA GLY A 189 -23.16 11.03 39.87
C GLY A 189 -22.07 10.11 40.43
N GLU A 190 -22.01 8.91 39.88
CA GLU A 190 -20.81 8.08 39.92
C GLU A 190 -19.73 8.68 39.00
N LYS A 191 -18.63 9.13 39.60
CA LYS A 191 -17.39 9.50 38.91
C LYS A 191 -16.92 8.31 38.07
N GLY A 192 -17.10 8.45 36.75
CA GLY A 192 -16.49 7.59 35.74
C GLY A 192 -14.96 7.60 35.86
N ARG A 193 -14.45 6.51 36.43
CA ARG A 193 -13.05 6.12 36.53
C ARG A 193 -12.33 6.31 35.18
N SER A 194 -11.37 7.22 35.14
CA SER A 194 -10.41 7.35 34.03
C SER A 194 -9.69 6.01 33.80
N PRO A 195 -9.53 5.52 32.56
CA PRO A 195 -8.69 4.35 32.30
C PRO A 195 -7.22 4.76 32.43
N GLN A 196 -6.69 4.60 33.65
CA GLN A 196 -5.29 4.75 33.95
C GLN A 196 -4.50 3.59 33.33
N GLY A 197 -3.51 3.94 32.51
CA GLY A 197 -2.25 3.21 32.41
C GLY A 197 -2.21 1.89 31.62
N ARG A 198 -2.06 1.97 30.30
CA ARG A 198 -1.34 0.95 29.53
C ARG A 198 -0.23 1.59 28.68
N LYS A 199 0.66 2.37 29.33
CA LYS A 199 1.80 3.05 28.68
C LYS A 199 3.08 2.18 28.57
N GLY A 200 3.07 0.93 29.05
CA GLY A 200 4.26 0.06 29.13
C GLY A 200 4.86 -0.42 27.80
N PRO A 201 4.07 -0.92 26.83
CA PRO A 201 4.63 -1.38 25.54
C PRO A 201 4.77 -0.24 24.53
N LEU A 202 3.83 0.71 24.54
CA LEU A 202 3.82 1.87 23.62
C LEU A 202 5.06 2.75 23.78
N LEU A 203 5.51 3.00 25.02
CA LEU A 203 6.70 3.81 25.27
C LEU A 203 7.97 3.10 24.77
N LYS A 204 8.13 1.80 25.02
CA LYS A 204 9.27 1.00 24.53
C LYS A 204 9.30 0.92 23.00
N ILE A 205 8.12 0.84 22.37
CA ILE A 205 7.96 0.81 20.91
C ILE A 205 8.20 2.19 20.28
N LEU A 206 7.78 3.27 20.95
CA LEU A 206 8.11 4.64 20.55
C LEU A 206 9.62 4.88 20.63
N TRP A 207 10.29 4.38 21.67
CA TRP A 207 11.75 4.51 21.80
C TRP A 207 12.53 3.69 20.77
N THR A 208 12.06 2.49 20.38
CA THR A 208 12.73 1.72 19.32
C THR A 208 12.44 2.28 17.93
N ALA A 209 11.21 2.74 17.66
CA ALA A 209 10.87 3.43 16.41
C ALA A 209 11.58 4.78 16.29
N LEU A 210 11.71 5.53 17.40
CA LEU A 210 12.52 6.75 17.47
C LEU A 210 14.00 6.42 17.29
N GLY A 211 14.51 5.31 17.86
CA GLY A 211 15.89 4.87 17.64
C GLY A 211 16.18 4.53 16.19
N ILE A 212 15.26 3.84 15.50
CA ILE A 212 15.37 3.51 14.07
C ILE A 212 15.21 4.79 13.22
N ALA A 213 14.26 5.66 13.55
CA ALA A 213 14.04 6.92 12.84
C ALA A 213 15.19 7.90 13.02
N VAL A 214 15.77 8.00 14.22
CA VAL A 214 16.97 8.80 14.51
C VAL A 214 18.20 8.18 13.84
N PHE A 215 18.33 6.86 13.79
CA PHE A 215 19.38 6.19 13.03
C PHE A 215 19.26 6.45 11.52
N CYS A 216 18.07 6.33 10.94
CA CYS A 216 17.80 6.67 9.55
C CYS A 216 17.96 8.17 9.26
N TRP A 217 17.55 9.05 10.20
CA TRP A 217 17.69 10.51 10.06
C TRP A 217 19.16 10.93 10.14
N LEU A 218 19.93 10.42 11.11
CA LEU A 218 21.39 10.59 11.18
C LEU A 218 22.09 10.06 9.94
N SER A 219 21.57 9.00 9.33
CA SER A 219 22.09 8.45 8.07
C SER A 219 21.72 9.27 6.82
N CYS A 220 20.64 10.06 6.86
CA CYS A 220 20.12 10.78 5.70
C CYS A 220 20.29 12.32 5.73
N THR A 221 20.50 12.98 6.88
CA THR A 221 20.60 14.46 6.92
C THR A 221 21.75 15.04 7.76
N GLY A 222 22.76 14.26 8.14
CA GLY A 222 23.93 14.80 8.84
C GLY A 222 25.00 15.27 7.86
N GLY A 223 25.26 16.59 7.81
CA GLY A 223 26.25 17.23 6.95
C GLY A 223 27.68 16.64 6.99
N GLU A 224 28.52 17.13 6.09
CA GLU A 224 29.83 16.62 5.61
C GLU A 224 30.90 16.18 6.65
N THR A 225 30.66 16.21 7.96
CA THR A 225 31.73 16.12 8.97
C THR A 225 31.51 15.14 10.14
N THR A 226 30.61 14.17 10.05
CA THR A 226 30.59 13.11 11.10
C THR A 226 31.74 12.12 10.93
N VAL A 227 32.47 11.90 12.03
CA VAL A 227 33.52 10.87 12.17
C VAL A 227 33.05 9.50 11.68
N PHE A 228 31.74 9.20 11.82
CA PHE A 228 31.11 8.01 11.25
C PHE A 228 31.20 7.94 9.72
N ARG A 229 30.86 9.03 9.01
CA ARG A 229 30.98 9.09 7.54
C ARG A 229 32.44 8.98 7.09
N LYS A 230 33.41 9.50 7.87
CA LYS A 230 34.85 9.34 7.59
C LYS A 230 35.37 7.92 7.85
N ILE A 231 34.98 7.29 8.97
CA ILE A 231 35.35 5.90 9.31
C ILE A 231 34.74 4.93 8.29
N VAL A 232 33.49 5.16 7.89
CA VAL A 232 32.79 4.32 6.91
C VAL A 232 33.23 4.63 5.48
N ALA A 233 33.51 5.88 5.11
CA ALA A 233 34.11 6.18 3.79
C ALA A 233 35.52 5.56 3.65
N ALA A 234 36.32 5.57 4.74
CA ALA A 234 37.61 4.90 4.78
C ALA A 234 37.50 3.37 4.68
N LEU A 235 36.38 2.80 5.11
CA LEU A 235 36.12 1.37 5.07
C LEU A 235 35.33 0.92 3.82
N PHE A 236 34.69 1.79 3.02
CA PHE A 236 33.70 1.37 2.00
C PHE A 236 33.74 2.14 0.64
N GLY A 237 34.50 3.23 0.50
CA GLY A 237 34.71 3.93 -0.79
C GLY A 237 33.51 4.72 -1.37
N TRP A 238 33.65 5.24 -2.60
CA TRP A 238 32.76 6.19 -3.30
C TRP A 238 31.38 5.65 -3.75
N GLN A 239 31.05 4.38 -3.52
CA GLN A 239 29.79 3.76 -3.97
C GLN A 239 28.72 3.65 -2.86
N MET A 240 28.95 4.29 -1.71
CA MET A 240 28.06 4.26 -0.55
C MET A 240 26.73 5.00 -0.77
N ASP A 241 26.71 6.06 -1.58
CA ASP A 241 25.53 6.94 -1.68
C ASP A 241 24.32 6.19 -2.25
N VAL A 242 24.52 5.36 -3.29
CA VAL A 242 23.44 4.59 -3.91
C VAL A 242 22.90 3.50 -2.97
N VAL A 243 23.78 2.83 -2.21
CA VAL A 243 23.36 1.75 -1.29
C VAL A 243 22.64 2.32 -0.07
N LEU A 244 23.13 3.44 0.48
CA LEU A 244 22.46 4.17 1.56
C LEU A 244 21.11 4.74 1.11
N GLU A 245 21.02 5.27 -0.11
CA GLU A 245 19.74 5.75 -0.67
C GLU A 245 18.72 4.62 -0.79
N VAL A 246 19.13 3.46 -1.31
CA VAL A 246 18.21 2.31 -1.47
C VAL A 246 17.79 1.74 -0.12
N LEU A 247 18.72 1.54 0.81
CA LEU A 247 18.39 1.06 2.17
C LEU A 247 17.55 2.08 2.94
N GLY A 248 17.84 3.37 2.80
CA GLY A 248 17.04 4.47 3.34
C GLY A 248 15.63 4.48 2.78
N ALA A 249 15.47 4.31 1.46
CA ALA A 249 14.17 4.25 0.81
C ALA A 249 13.35 3.03 1.28
N VAL A 250 13.96 1.84 1.35
CA VAL A 250 13.31 0.63 1.86
C VAL A 250 12.92 0.79 3.33
N GLY A 251 13.81 1.34 4.15
CA GLY A 251 13.55 1.63 5.56
C GLY A 251 12.39 2.61 5.74
N ALA A 252 12.34 3.68 4.94
CA ALA A 252 11.25 4.66 4.96
C ALA A 252 9.90 4.05 4.53
N ILE A 253 9.90 3.16 3.54
CA ILE A 253 8.69 2.44 3.11
C ILE A 253 8.19 1.52 4.23
N LEU A 254 9.09 0.74 4.84
CA LEU A 254 8.74 -0.16 5.93
C LEU A 254 8.26 0.60 7.17
N LEU A 255 8.89 1.74 7.49
CA LEU A 255 8.44 2.64 8.55
C LEU A 255 7.06 3.23 8.22
N GLY A 256 6.83 3.68 6.98
CA GLY A 256 5.54 4.18 6.53
C GLY A 256 4.43 3.13 6.64
N ILE A 257 4.69 1.90 6.19
CA ILE A 257 3.76 0.77 6.37
C ILE A 257 3.50 0.53 7.86
N THR A 258 4.53 0.57 8.69
CA THR A 258 4.42 0.35 10.13
C THR A 258 3.62 1.46 10.81
N VAL A 259 3.87 2.73 10.48
CA VAL A 259 3.12 3.88 11.01
C VAL A 259 1.66 3.81 10.60
N VAL A 260 1.36 3.53 9.32
CA VAL A 260 -0.03 3.39 8.85
C VAL A 260 -0.70 2.19 9.52
N PHE A 261 0.00 1.07 9.68
CA PHE A 261 -0.53 -0.11 10.37
C PHE A 261 -0.74 0.11 11.88
N LEU A 262 0.13 0.88 12.54
CA LEU A 262 -0.04 1.25 13.94
C LEU A 262 -1.12 2.32 14.12
N SER A 263 -1.38 3.13 13.09
CA SER A 263 -2.47 4.11 13.07
C SER A 263 -3.86 3.49 12.85
N VAL A 264 -3.98 2.15 12.78
CA VAL A 264 -5.23 1.44 12.47
C VAL A 264 -6.32 1.79 13.49
N GLN A 265 -7.11 2.80 13.13
CA GLN A 265 -8.35 3.14 13.80
C GLN A 265 -9.46 2.19 13.35
N VAL A 266 -10.33 1.83 14.29
CA VAL A 266 -11.58 1.13 13.95
C VAL A 266 -12.52 2.17 13.38
N MET A 267 -12.87 2.02 12.10
CA MET A 267 -13.93 2.80 11.46
C MET A 267 -15.26 2.32 12.02
N THR A 268 -16.11 3.27 12.38
CA THR A 268 -17.49 2.99 12.78
C THR A 268 -18.46 3.64 11.82
N VAL A 269 -19.57 2.97 11.52
CA VAL A 269 -20.67 3.64 10.82
C VAL A 269 -21.11 4.82 11.71
N PRO A 270 -21.18 6.05 11.18
CA PRO A 270 -21.49 7.22 11.99
C PRO A 270 -22.87 7.07 12.64
N ARG A 271 -22.95 7.45 13.91
CA ARG A 271 -24.24 7.74 14.54
C ARG A 271 -24.49 9.22 14.37
N MET A 272 -25.58 9.58 13.70
CA MET A 272 -26.00 10.97 13.55
C MET A 272 -27.09 11.29 14.55
N LYS A 273 -26.87 12.35 15.33
CA LYS A 273 -27.85 12.86 16.28
C LYS A 273 -28.27 14.27 15.85
N PRO A 274 -29.58 14.54 15.67
CA PRO A 274 -30.03 15.89 15.36
C PRO A 274 -29.75 16.84 16.52
N LEU A 275 -29.24 18.02 16.21
CA LEU A 275 -28.97 19.11 17.16
C LEU A 275 -30.12 20.12 17.06
N ASN A 276 -31.02 20.09 18.05
CA ASN A 276 -32.20 20.95 18.07
C ASN A 276 -32.06 22.18 18.99
N ASP A 277 -31.12 22.16 19.95
CA ASP A 277 -31.00 23.20 20.97
C ASP A 277 -30.11 24.38 20.50
N PRO A 278 -30.61 25.63 20.54
CA PRO A 278 -29.79 26.82 20.34
C PRO A 278 -28.58 26.93 21.27
N ALA A 279 -28.63 26.37 22.48
CA ALA A 279 -27.55 26.40 23.46
C ALA A 279 -26.37 25.48 23.09
N GLU A 280 -26.58 24.48 22.24
CA GLU A 280 -25.54 23.59 21.71
C GLU A 280 -24.81 24.20 20.47
N ARG A 281 -25.11 25.45 20.13
CA ARG A 281 -24.47 26.17 19.03
C ARG A 281 -23.11 26.72 19.47
N THR A 282 -22.06 25.94 19.25
CA THR A 282 -20.68 26.48 19.22
C THR A 282 -20.55 27.57 18.15
N PRO A 283 -19.72 28.61 18.37
CA PRO A 283 -19.45 29.65 17.37
C PRO A 283 -19.03 29.03 16.03
N THR A 284 -19.60 29.56 14.95
CA THR A 284 -19.29 29.10 13.60
C THR A 284 -17.81 29.32 13.27
N PRO A 285 -17.07 28.32 12.76
CA PRO A 285 -15.74 28.58 12.23
C PRO A 285 -15.81 29.45 10.96
N HIS A 286 -14.90 30.42 10.84
CA HIS A 286 -14.70 31.23 9.64
C HIS A 286 -13.79 30.46 8.68
N PRO A 287 -14.33 29.47 7.93
CA PRO A 287 -14.95 29.78 6.63
C PRO A 287 -16.37 29.22 6.43
N ARG A 288 -16.98 28.55 7.42
CA ARG A 288 -18.31 27.96 7.31
C ARG A 288 -19.39 29.00 7.06
N ASP A 289 -19.39 30.13 7.76
CA ASP A 289 -20.41 31.18 7.57
C ASP A 289 -20.43 31.69 6.13
N ALA A 290 -19.26 31.84 5.50
CA ALA A 290 -19.14 32.30 4.12
C ALA A 290 -19.74 31.27 3.14
N LEU A 291 -19.39 29.99 3.30
CA LEU A 291 -19.92 28.92 2.45
C LEU A 291 -21.43 28.72 2.66
N GLU A 292 -21.91 28.87 3.90
CA GLU A 292 -23.34 28.79 4.22
C GLU A 292 -24.12 29.93 3.57
N ALA A 293 -23.61 31.16 3.62
CA ALA A 293 -24.22 32.30 2.92
C ALA A 293 -24.24 32.09 1.39
N GLU A 294 -23.15 31.57 0.81
CA GLU A 294 -23.11 31.23 -0.62
C GLU A 294 -24.15 30.16 -0.99
N LEU A 295 -24.30 29.10 -0.20
CA LEU A 295 -25.30 28.06 -0.43
C LEU A 295 -26.73 28.64 -0.44
N GLN A 296 -27.04 29.56 0.47
CA GLN A 296 -28.34 30.23 0.50
C GLN A 296 -28.60 31.06 -0.75
N VAL A 297 -27.59 31.81 -1.23
CA VAL A 297 -27.67 32.57 -2.49
C VAL A 297 -27.85 31.64 -3.70
N LEU A 298 -27.24 30.46 -3.68
CA LEU A 298 -27.40 29.43 -4.71
C LEU A 298 -28.74 28.66 -4.62
N GLY A 299 -29.63 29.05 -3.70
CA GLY A 299 -30.97 28.47 -3.56
C GLY A 299 -31.03 27.19 -2.73
N PHE A 300 -29.96 26.83 -2.01
CA PHE A 300 -29.96 25.68 -1.12
C PHE A 300 -30.64 26.01 0.21
N ARG A 301 -31.62 25.19 0.59
CA ARG A 301 -32.41 25.30 1.82
C ARG A 301 -31.87 24.37 2.89
N PHE A 302 -31.81 24.86 4.12
CA PHE A 302 -31.37 24.10 5.28
C PHE A 302 -32.33 22.95 5.60
N ILE A 303 -31.77 21.76 5.86
CA ILE A 303 -32.49 20.53 6.22
C ILE A 303 -32.37 20.24 7.71
N GLY A 304 -31.15 20.32 8.24
CA GLY A 304 -30.86 19.88 9.59
C GLY A 304 -29.40 20.03 9.98
N ASP A 305 -29.18 20.02 11.30
CA ASP A 305 -27.87 20.09 11.95
C ASP A 305 -27.67 18.80 12.74
N PHE A 306 -26.53 18.14 12.57
CA PHE A 306 -26.30 16.82 13.09
C PHE A 306 -24.91 16.75 13.75
N ASP A 307 -24.83 16.13 14.92
CA ASP A 307 -23.57 15.64 15.46
C ASP A 307 -23.33 14.22 14.97
N ALA A 308 -22.16 14.00 14.37
CA ALA A 308 -21.75 12.73 13.79
C ALA A 308 -20.42 12.27 14.41
N ALA A 309 -20.41 11.05 14.95
CA ALA A 309 -19.19 10.41 15.45
C ALA A 309 -18.75 9.30 14.50
N MET A 310 -17.74 9.58 13.65
CA MET A 310 -17.18 8.59 12.71
C MET A 310 -16.02 7.76 13.30
N PHE A 311 -15.33 8.27 14.31
CA PHE A 311 -14.19 7.63 14.98
C PHE A 311 -14.33 7.74 16.49
N ALA A 312 -13.72 6.83 17.24
CA ALA A 312 -13.78 6.79 18.71
C ALA A 312 -13.22 8.04 19.45
N ALA A 313 -12.74 9.06 18.72
CA ALA A 313 -12.17 10.28 19.30
C ALA A 313 -12.44 11.58 18.50
N THR A 314 -13.25 11.57 17.44
CA THR A 314 -13.51 12.78 16.62
C THR A 314 -15.02 12.95 16.41
N SER A 315 -15.59 13.94 17.10
CA SER A 315 -16.93 14.46 16.80
C SER A 315 -16.86 15.39 15.60
N MET A 316 -17.89 15.35 14.77
CA MET A 316 -17.97 16.09 13.53
C MET A 316 -19.37 16.64 13.39
N ARG A 317 -19.50 17.95 13.18
CA ARG A 317 -20.80 18.57 12.99
C ARG A 317 -21.11 18.61 11.50
N ILE A 318 -22.31 18.19 11.12
CA ILE A 318 -22.78 18.12 9.73
C ILE A 318 -24.02 18.98 9.62
N ARG A 319 -23.97 20.00 8.77
CA ARG A 319 -25.15 20.78 8.37
C ARG A 319 -25.55 20.40 6.96
N ALA A 320 -26.80 20.02 6.80
CA ALA A 320 -27.33 19.54 5.53
C ALA A 320 -28.25 20.56 4.87
N TYR A 321 -28.16 20.65 3.56
CA TYR A 321 -28.92 21.55 2.70
C TYR A 321 -29.35 20.84 1.41
N THR A 322 -30.33 21.43 0.73
CA THR A 322 -30.86 20.92 -0.54
C THR A 322 -31.26 22.01 -1.50
N ASP A 323 -31.15 21.74 -2.80
CA ASP A 323 -31.82 22.51 -3.83
C ASP A 323 -33.37 22.38 -3.77
N ALA A 324 -34.06 23.23 -4.53
CA ALA A 324 -35.53 23.28 -4.55
C ALA A 324 -36.17 21.97 -5.04
N ASP A 325 -35.55 21.32 -6.03
CA ASP A 325 -36.05 20.09 -6.65
C ASP A 325 -35.68 18.82 -5.87
N ARG A 326 -34.92 18.97 -4.78
CA ARG A 326 -34.39 17.89 -3.94
C ARG A 326 -33.53 16.88 -4.70
N LEU A 327 -32.86 17.30 -5.77
CA LEU A 327 -31.98 16.44 -6.58
C LEU A 327 -30.52 16.55 -6.13
N GLN A 328 -30.15 17.63 -5.45
CA GLN A 328 -28.79 17.92 -5.03
C GLN A 328 -28.75 18.20 -3.53
N GLY A 329 -28.03 17.36 -2.80
CA GLY A 329 -27.72 17.60 -1.40
C GLY A 329 -26.39 18.32 -1.27
N ALA A 330 -26.31 19.28 -0.35
CA ALA A 330 -25.06 19.90 0.06
C ALA A 330 -24.87 19.69 1.57
N ILE A 331 -23.64 19.40 1.99
CA ILE A 331 -23.30 19.28 3.40
C ILE A 331 -22.05 20.09 3.74
N LEU A 332 -22.15 20.83 4.84
CA LEU A 332 -21.02 21.48 5.49
C LEU A 332 -20.60 20.64 6.69
N MET A 333 -19.32 20.33 6.70
CA MET A 333 -18.71 19.32 7.55
C MET A 333 -17.61 19.98 8.39
N ASP A 334 -17.86 20.20 9.68
CA ASP A 334 -16.88 20.78 10.59
C ASP A 334 -16.18 19.68 11.39
N GLY A 335 -14.88 19.51 11.14
CA GLY A 335 -14.03 18.56 11.85
C GLY A 335 -12.97 19.27 12.69
N ARG A 336 -12.61 18.66 13.82
CA ARG A 336 -11.44 19.06 14.62
C ARG A 336 -10.31 18.05 14.43
N SER A 337 -9.16 18.52 13.94
CA SER A 337 -7.93 17.73 13.83
C SER A 337 -6.83 18.42 14.64
N GLY A 338 -6.61 17.94 15.86
CA GLY A 338 -5.68 18.60 16.80
C GLY A 338 -6.14 20.02 17.18
N SER A 339 -5.29 21.02 16.93
CA SER A 339 -5.60 22.44 17.15
C SER A 339 -6.34 23.11 15.99
N GLU A 340 -6.38 22.48 14.81
CA GLU A 340 -7.01 23.06 13.62
C GLU A 340 -8.47 22.64 13.50
N ARG A 341 -9.32 23.61 13.13
CA ARG A 341 -10.69 23.39 12.68
C ARG A 341 -10.71 23.49 11.16
N ALA A 342 -11.26 22.48 10.51
CA ALA A 342 -11.43 22.47 9.06
C ALA A 342 -12.92 22.32 8.73
N THR A 343 -13.40 23.15 7.81
CA THR A 343 -14.73 23.03 7.21
C THR A 343 -14.59 22.46 5.81
N ILE A 344 -15.31 21.37 5.54
CA ILE A 344 -15.38 20.74 4.23
C ILE A 344 -16.78 20.99 3.65
N LEU A 345 -16.84 21.40 2.40
CA LEU A 345 -18.08 21.45 1.62
C LEU A 345 -18.14 20.22 0.73
N GLU A 346 -19.29 19.56 0.71
CA GLU A 346 -19.57 18.44 -0.18
C GLU A 346 -20.93 18.59 -0.85
N PHE A 347 -20.98 18.39 -2.17
CA PHE A 347 -22.22 18.18 -2.91
C PHE A 347 -22.38 16.71 -3.28
N SER A 348 -23.62 16.24 -3.25
CA SER A 348 -23.96 14.86 -3.57
C SER A 348 -25.26 14.77 -4.38
N THR A 349 -25.27 13.85 -5.34
CA THR A 349 -26.46 13.51 -6.14
C THR A 349 -26.51 12.01 -6.30
N ARG A 350 -27.64 11.40 -5.92
CA ARG A 350 -27.90 9.98 -6.15
C ARG A 350 -28.33 9.75 -7.59
N LEU A 351 -27.92 8.62 -8.15
CA LEU A 351 -28.22 8.25 -9.53
C LEU A 351 -29.03 6.97 -9.58
N HIS A 352 -30.07 6.95 -10.41
CA HIS A 352 -30.79 5.76 -10.85
C HIS A 352 -30.15 5.21 -12.13
N PRO A 353 -30.04 3.87 -12.31
CA PRO A 353 -30.53 2.79 -11.43
C PRO A 353 -29.65 2.51 -10.21
N SER A 354 -28.41 3.03 -10.18
CA SER A 354 -27.54 2.93 -9.02
C SER A 354 -26.41 3.96 -9.09
N GLY A 355 -25.82 4.25 -7.93
CA GLY A 355 -24.61 5.05 -7.82
C GLY A 355 -24.86 6.47 -7.33
N SER A 356 -23.79 7.28 -7.36
CA SER A 356 -23.84 8.68 -6.95
C SER A 356 -22.67 9.48 -7.50
N VAL A 357 -22.88 10.79 -7.65
CA VAL A 357 -21.81 11.76 -7.89
C VAL A 357 -21.62 12.55 -6.60
N VAL A 358 -20.36 12.67 -6.18
CA VAL A 358 -19.96 13.43 -5.00
C VAL A 358 -18.79 14.33 -5.35
N THR A 359 -18.87 15.60 -4.98
CA THR A 359 -17.77 16.57 -5.10
C THR A 359 -17.49 17.23 -3.77
N ASN A 360 -16.22 17.34 -3.34
CA ASN A 360 -15.91 17.99 -2.07
C ASN A 360 -14.58 18.75 -2.04
N THR A 361 -14.42 19.62 -1.04
CA THR A 361 -13.23 20.45 -0.82
C THR A 361 -12.20 19.84 0.14
N SER A 362 -12.34 18.56 0.52
CA SER A 362 -11.46 17.94 1.51
C SER A 362 -9.98 17.97 1.08
N PRO A 363 -9.07 18.52 1.91
CA PRO A 363 -7.64 18.50 1.60
C PRO A 363 -7.05 17.10 1.78
N TYR A 364 -7.72 16.22 2.53
CA TYR A 364 -7.17 14.92 2.91
C TYR A 364 -7.45 13.84 1.84
N PRO A 365 -6.45 13.02 1.50
CA PRO A 365 -6.62 11.90 0.57
C PRO A 365 -7.48 10.79 1.17
N GLN A 366 -8.69 10.60 0.63
CA GLN A 366 -9.51 9.43 0.98
C GLN A 366 -8.91 8.15 0.39
N ILE A 367 -8.79 7.11 1.21
CA ILE A 367 -8.18 5.81 0.83
C ILE A 367 -9.23 4.82 0.30
N TRP A 368 -10.49 5.26 0.16
CA TRP A 368 -11.60 4.39 -0.16
C TRP A 368 -11.56 3.91 -1.62
N SER A 369 -11.97 2.66 -1.80
CA SER A 369 -12.38 2.11 -3.09
C SER A 369 -13.87 2.40 -3.28
N TYR A 370 -14.30 2.94 -4.41
CA TYR A 370 -15.72 3.17 -4.65
C TYR A 370 -16.23 2.19 -5.71
N GLN A 371 -17.51 1.87 -5.64
CA GLN A 371 -18.22 1.13 -6.68
C GLN A 371 -18.08 1.84 -8.04
N LEU A 372 -18.22 1.09 -9.14
CA LEU A 372 -17.97 1.61 -10.49
C LEU A 372 -18.94 2.72 -10.90
N ASP A 373 -20.17 2.64 -10.42
CA ASP A 373 -21.27 3.60 -10.57
C ASP A 373 -21.18 4.80 -9.60
N LYS A 374 -20.23 4.78 -8.65
CA LYS A 374 -19.98 5.90 -7.73
C LYS A 374 -18.78 6.73 -8.16
N CYS A 375 -19.00 8.03 -8.36
CA CYS A 375 -17.94 9.00 -8.59
C CYS A 375 -17.77 9.92 -7.39
N VAL A 376 -16.54 9.98 -6.87
CA VAL A 376 -16.15 10.93 -5.83
C VAL A 376 -14.97 11.73 -6.36
N THR A 377 -15.15 13.04 -6.43
CA THR A 377 -14.18 13.99 -6.97
C THR A 377 -13.81 15.01 -5.90
N ARG A 378 -12.52 15.26 -5.71
CA ARG A 378 -12.02 16.23 -4.74
C ARG A 378 -11.43 17.43 -5.47
N VAL A 379 -11.77 18.62 -4.98
CA VAL A 379 -11.35 19.90 -5.57
C VAL A 379 -10.87 20.87 -4.50
N PRO A 380 -9.79 20.56 -3.75
CA PRO A 380 -9.28 21.40 -2.68
C PRO A 380 -8.83 22.80 -3.15
N TRP A 381 -8.62 23.01 -4.46
CA TRP A 381 -8.27 24.32 -5.05
C TRP A 381 -9.47 25.22 -5.36
N LYS A 382 -10.70 24.68 -5.38
CA LYS A 382 -11.94 25.47 -5.53
C LYS A 382 -12.39 25.91 -4.15
N LYS A 383 -12.51 27.22 -3.94
CA LYS A 383 -12.69 27.81 -2.60
C LYS A 383 -14.12 28.25 -2.33
N THR A 384 -14.92 28.45 -3.37
CA THR A 384 -16.32 28.90 -3.28
C THR A 384 -17.28 27.73 -3.50
N ALA A 385 -18.48 27.81 -2.92
CA ALA A 385 -19.54 26.83 -3.13
C ALA A 385 -19.99 26.81 -4.60
N ALA A 386 -20.04 27.98 -5.26
CA ALA A 386 -20.42 28.11 -6.66
C ALA A 386 -19.47 27.35 -7.60
N GLU A 387 -18.16 27.48 -7.40
CA GLU A 387 -17.16 26.77 -8.22
C GLU A 387 -17.27 25.25 -8.08
N VAL A 388 -17.52 24.75 -6.87
CA VAL A 388 -17.65 23.31 -6.61
C VAL A 388 -18.96 22.80 -7.21
N LEU A 389 -20.05 23.55 -7.04
CA LEU A 389 -21.37 23.24 -7.60
C LEU A 389 -21.34 23.18 -9.14
N GLU A 390 -20.68 24.13 -9.80
CA GLU A 390 -20.53 24.15 -11.26
C GLU A 390 -19.92 22.83 -11.78
N LEU A 391 -18.85 22.37 -11.13
CA LEU A 391 -18.23 21.09 -11.47
C LEU A 391 -19.17 19.92 -11.17
N HIS A 392 -19.85 19.95 -10.01
CA HIS A 392 -20.81 18.91 -9.63
C HIS A 392 -21.89 18.74 -10.68
N GLN A 393 -22.50 19.84 -11.11
CA GLN A 393 -23.53 19.87 -12.16
C GLN A 393 -22.99 19.39 -13.50
N ALA A 394 -21.75 19.75 -13.87
CA ALA A 394 -21.11 19.23 -15.07
C ALA A 394 -20.93 17.70 -15.03
N LEU A 395 -20.61 17.14 -13.86
CA LEU A 395 -20.51 15.69 -13.67
C LEU A 395 -21.88 15.00 -13.71
N CYS A 396 -22.91 15.61 -13.10
CA CYS A 396 -24.29 15.12 -13.20
C CYS A 396 -24.80 15.12 -14.64
N ARG A 397 -24.54 16.17 -15.42
CA ARG A 397 -24.86 16.22 -16.86
C ARG A 397 -24.16 15.09 -17.63
N ALA A 398 -22.87 14.86 -17.36
CA ALA A 398 -22.11 13.77 -17.97
C ALA A 398 -22.66 12.37 -17.59
N ALA A 399 -23.24 12.22 -16.40
CA ALA A 399 -23.96 11.00 -16.02
C ALA A 399 -25.30 10.86 -16.76
N GLY A 400 -26.03 11.97 -16.97
CA GLY A 400 -27.26 12.03 -17.76
C GLY A 400 -27.08 11.60 -19.22
N GLU A 401 -26.00 12.03 -19.86
CA GLU A 401 -25.62 11.55 -21.21
C GLU A 401 -25.39 10.02 -21.25
N GLU A 402 -24.94 9.47 -20.12
CA GLU A 402 -24.84 8.04 -19.89
C GLU A 402 -26.16 7.46 -19.33
N LYS A 403 -27.34 8.02 -19.63
CA LYS A 403 -28.65 7.48 -19.24
C LYS A 403 -28.84 7.22 -17.73
N PHE A 404 -28.06 7.87 -16.85
CA PHE A 404 -28.32 7.88 -15.42
C PHE A 404 -29.16 9.10 -15.07
N THR A 405 -30.18 8.96 -14.23
CA THR A 405 -31.04 10.07 -13.82
C THR A 405 -30.83 10.39 -12.35
N ALA A 406 -30.90 11.67 -11.99
CA ALA A 406 -30.83 12.07 -10.58
C ALA A 406 -32.06 11.57 -9.83
N GLU A 407 -31.85 11.01 -8.64
CA GLU A 407 -32.93 10.60 -7.75
C GLU A 407 -33.16 11.67 -6.68
N PRO A 408 -34.44 12.02 -6.41
CA PRO A 408 -34.74 12.94 -5.32
C PRO A 408 -34.32 12.35 -3.99
N PHE A 409 -33.81 13.19 -3.08
CA PHE A 409 -33.57 12.80 -1.70
C PHE A 409 -34.70 13.29 -0.79
N SER A 410 -34.92 12.56 0.29
CA SER A 410 -35.89 12.94 1.31
C SER A 410 -35.16 13.62 2.46
N ALA A 411 -35.59 14.84 2.78
CA ALA A 411 -35.09 15.60 3.92
C ALA A 411 -35.30 14.87 5.26
N VAL A 412 -36.38 14.09 5.36
CA VAL A 412 -36.75 13.35 6.59
C VAL A 412 -35.82 12.16 6.81
N THR A 413 -35.44 11.45 5.75
CA THR A 413 -34.59 10.25 5.82
C THR A 413 -33.13 10.55 5.56
N PHE A 414 -32.73 11.83 5.48
CA PHE A 414 -31.37 12.24 5.15
C PHE A 414 -30.34 11.54 6.05
N ALA A 415 -30.59 11.52 7.36
CA ALA A 415 -29.66 10.92 8.31
C ALA A 415 -29.50 9.40 8.06
N ASP A 416 -30.61 8.70 7.88
CA ASP A 416 -30.63 7.26 7.64
C ASP A 416 -30.00 6.90 6.28
N ASP A 417 -30.23 7.72 5.26
CA ASP A 417 -29.67 7.53 3.92
C ASP A 417 -28.13 7.64 3.93
N VAL A 418 -27.58 8.63 4.65
CA VAL A 418 -26.12 8.77 4.82
C VAL A 418 -25.54 7.60 5.61
N ILE A 419 -26.21 7.13 6.66
CA ILE A 419 -25.81 5.95 7.45
C ILE A 419 -25.77 4.72 6.56
N LYS A 420 -26.83 4.50 5.77
CA LYS A 420 -26.97 3.38 4.84
C LYS A 420 -25.90 3.40 3.76
N GLU A 421 -25.66 4.55 3.13
CA GLU A 421 -24.60 4.71 2.12
C GLU A 421 -23.20 4.50 2.70
N THR A 422 -22.94 5.02 3.90
CA THR A 422 -21.64 4.83 4.56
C THR A 422 -21.39 3.36 4.88
N ARG A 423 -22.43 2.64 5.34
CA ARG A 423 -22.36 1.19 5.57
C ARG A 423 -22.06 0.44 4.27
N LYS A 424 -22.76 0.77 3.19
CA LYS A 424 -22.56 0.17 1.85
C LYS A 424 -21.12 0.39 1.36
N ASP A 425 -20.58 1.59 1.51
CA ASP A 425 -19.19 1.89 1.14
C ASP A 425 -18.16 1.10 1.97
N LEU A 426 -18.41 0.94 3.28
CA LEU A 426 -17.56 0.15 4.18
C LEU A 426 -17.60 -1.35 3.85
N GLU A 427 -18.78 -1.88 3.55
CA GLU A 427 -18.95 -3.26 3.09
C GLU A 427 -18.23 -3.50 1.77
N TYR A 428 -18.33 -2.57 0.82
CA TYR A 428 -17.55 -2.63 -0.42
C TYR A 428 -16.02 -2.61 -0.16
N GLN A 429 -15.54 -1.90 0.87
CA GLN A 429 -14.13 -2.00 1.26
C GLN A 429 -13.75 -3.40 1.76
N VAL A 430 -14.68 -4.10 2.43
CA VAL A 430 -14.47 -5.47 2.91
C VAL A 430 -14.40 -6.43 1.72
N GLU A 431 -15.32 -6.30 0.76
CA GLU A 431 -15.30 -7.08 -0.49
C GLU A 431 -14.01 -6.85 -1.29
N ALA A 432 -13.53 -5.60 -1.34
CA ALA A 432 -12.25 -5.26 -1.96
C ALA A 432 -11.03 -5.72 -1.14
N GLY A 433 -11.22 -6.43 -0.04
CA GLY A 433 -10.18 -6.99 0.83
C GLY A 433 -9.42 -5.95 1.65
N ARG A 434 -9.85 -4.68 1.66
CA ARG A 434 -9.15 -3.57 2.35
C ARG A 434 -9.51 -3.46 3.82
N TYR A 435 -10.72 -3.87 4.18
CA TYR A 435 -11.20 -3.87 5.55
C TYR A 435 -11.65 -5.27 5.95
N ARG A 436 -11.80 -5.47 7.27
CA ARG A 436 -12.40 -6.64 7.88
C ARG A 436 -13.42 -6.18 8.91
N ARG A 437 -14.53 -6.89 9.00
CA ARG A 437 -15.54 -6.67 10.03
C ARG A 437 -15.00 -7.15 11.38
N VAL A 438 -15.08 -6.30 12.40
CA VAL A 438 -14.63 -6.62 13.78
C VAL A 438 -15.80 -6.59 14.77
N GLY A 439 -16.94 -6.02 14.36
CA GLY A 439 -18.20 -6.09 15.08
C GLY A 439 -19.35 -5.57 14.22
N GLU A 440 -20.51 -5.40 14.83
CA GLU A 440 -21.60 -4.64 14.22
C GLU A 440 -21.18 -3.19 14.01
N ASP A 441 -21.35 -2.69 12.78
CA ASP A 441 -20.95 -1.34 12.35
C ASP A 441 -19.50 -0.95 12.66
N ARG A 442 -18.62 -1.94 12.86
CA ARG A 442 -17.22 -1.73 13.21
C ARG A 442 -16.30 -2.47 12.25
N TYR A 443 -15.43 -1.70 11.59
CA TYR A 443 -14.56 -2.17 10.53
C TYR A 443 -13.11 -1.79 10.85
N ARG A 444 -12.18 -2.70 10.60
CA ARG A 444 -10.75 -2.47 10.78
C ARG A 444 -10.03 -2.69 9.46
N GLN A 445 -9.04 -1.86 9.16
CA GLN A 445 -8.20 -2.08 7.98
C GLN A 445 -7.50 -3.44 8.03
N SER A 446 -7.47 -4.13 6.90
CA SER A 446 -6.70 -5.36 6.73
C SER A 446 -5.23 -5.02 6.45
N LEU A 447 -4.32 -5.97 6.64
CA LEU A 447 -2.90 -5.79 6.26
C LEU A 447 -2.76 -5.43 4.78
N TRP A 448 -3.54 -6.10 3.93
CA TRP A 448 -3.58 -5.79 2.49
C TRP A 448 -4.12 -4.38 2.23
N GLY A 449 -5.14 -3.95 2.97
CA GLY A 449 -5.66 -2.59 2.90
C GLY A 449 -4.59 -1.54 3.23
N VAL A 450 -3.78 -1.78 4.25
CA VAL A 450 -2.66 -0.91 4.63
C VAL A 450 -1.59 -0.88 3.54
N VAL A 451 -1.15 -2.04 3.05
CA VAL A 451 -0.14 -2.12 1.99
C VAL A 451 -0.64 -1.46 0.69
N ALA A 452 -1.89 -1.70 0.31
CA ALA A 452 -2.51 -1.11 -0.89
C ALA A 452 -2.83 0.39 -0.71
N ALA A 453 -2.85 0.90 0.52
CA ALA A 453 -3.03 2.31 0.83
C ALA A 453 -1.74 3.09 0.65
N VAL A 454 -0.58 2.55 1.04
CA VAL A 454 0.70 3.30 1.10
C VAL A 454 1.09 3.91 -0.26
N PRO A 455 1.18 3.16 -1.38
CA PRO A 455 1.50 3.76 -2.68
C PRO A 455 0.43 4.75 -3.13
N ARG A 456 -0.85 4.48 -2.85
CA ARG A 456 -1.96 5.38 -3.21
C ARG A 456 -1.94 6.66 -2.39
N LEU A 457 -1.53 6.60 -1.12
CA LEU A 457 -1.41 7.75 -0.25
C LEU A 457 -0.26 8.62 -0.73
N TRP A 458 0.88 8.01 -1.04
CA TRP A 458 2.04 8.70 -1.61
C TRP A 458 1.70 9.36 -2.93
N LEU A 459 1.11 8.60 -3.86
CA LEU A 459 0.66 9.12 -5.15
C LEU A 459 -0.41 10.20 -4.97
N LYS A 460 -1.38 10.04 -4.07
CA LYS A 460 -2.40 11.07 -3.84
C LYS A 460 -1.87 12.31 -3.13
N MET A 461 -0.84 12.20 -2.29
CA MET A 461 -0.18 13.33 -1.66
C MET A 461 0.62 14.13 -2.69
N THR A 462 1.44 13.46 -3.51
CA THR A 462 2.18 14.12 -4.60
C THR A 462 1.23 14.67 -5.67
N TYR A 463 0.17 13.94 -6.01
CA TYR A 463 -0.88 14.46 -6.90
C TYR A 463 -1.63 15.63 -6.27
N SER A 464 -2.05 15.58 -5.00
CA SER A 464 -2.73 16.73 -4.35
C SER A 464 -1.89 18.00 -4.40
N PHE A 465 -0.57 17.87 -4.21
CA PHE A 465 0.37 18.96 -4.40
C PHE A 465 0.37 19.46 -5.86
N LEU A 466 0.44 18.56 -6.85
CA LEU A 466 0.32 18.92 -8.27
C LEU A 466 -1.01 19.62 -8.59
N PHE A 467 -2.13 19.19 -8.02
CA PHE A 467 -3.44 19.85 -8.21
C PHE A 467 -3.51 21.24 -7.56
N SER A 468 -2.69 21.52 -6.54
CA SER A 468 -2.56 22.86 -5.98
C SER A 468 -1.89 23.83 -6.97
N TRP A 469 -1.05 23.32 -7.88
CA TRP A 469 -0.41 24.10 -8.94
C TRP A 469 -1.19 24.05 -10.27
N TYR A 470 -1.83 22.93 -10.58
CA TYR A 470 -2.54 22.70 -11.84
C TYR A 470 -4.02 22.43 -11.59
N ARG A 471 -4.87 23.31 -12.13
CA ARG A 471 -6.33 23.17 -12.09
C ARG A 471 -6.81 22.42 -13.34
N PRO A 472 -7.28 21.18 -13.22
CA PRO A 472 -7.73 20.43 -14.37
C PRO A 472 -9.04 21.01 -14.90
N PRO A 473 -9.25 20.98 -16.23
CA PRO A 473 -10.52 21.37 -16.81
C PRO A 473 -11.63 20.40 -16.40
N ALA A 474 -12.85 20.89 -16.25
CA ALA A 474 -14.03 20.08 -15.92
C ALA A 474 -14.18 18.87 -16.85
N GLY A 475 -13.84 19.02 -18.14
CA GLY A 475 -13.84 17.96 -19.14
C GLY A 475 -13.02 16.72 -18.75
N PHE A 476 -11.91 16.88 -18.00
CA PHE A 476 -11.12 15.74 -17.51
C PHE A 476 -11.95 14.88 -16.53
N PHE A 477 -12.68 15.51 -15.61
CA PHE A 477 -13.53 14.80 -14.67
C PHE A 477 -14.75 14.18 -15.36
N CYS A 478 -15.38 14.89 -16.30
CA CYS A 478 -16.49 14.38 -17.10
C CYS A 478 -16.08 13.14 -17.91
N TRP A 479 -14.92 13.17 -18.58
CA TRP A 479 -14.37 12.01 -19.29
C TRP A 479 -14.20 10.80 -18.37
N ARG A 480 -13.66 11.03 -17.16
CA ARG A 480 -13.45 9.98 -16.16
C ARG A 480 -14.78 9.38 -15.67
N VAL A 481 -15.80 10.22 -15.45
CA VAL A 481 -17.17 9.80 -15.09
C VAL A 481 -17.77 8.94 -16.20
N ARG A 482 -17.82 9.45 -17.44
CA ARG A 482 -18.36 8.70 -18.60
C ARG A 482 -17.70 7.34 -18.74
N ARG A 483 -16.36 7.28 -18.64
CA ARG A 483 -15.62 6.02 -18.73
C ARG A 483 -16.00 5.01 -17.64
N ARG A 484 -16.26 5.46 -16.41
CA ARG A 484 -16.68 4.59 -15.30
C ARG A 484 -18.11 4.09 -15.48
N LEU A 485 -19.03 4.99 -15.79
CA LEU A 485 -20.44 4.67 -15.99
C LEU A 485 -20.66 3.73 -17.19
N ARG A 486 -19.95 3.93 -18.30
CA ARG A 486 -19.95 3.00 -19.44
C ARG A 486 -19.51 1.59 -19.05
N LYS A 487 -18.43 1.48 -18.27
CA LYS A 487 -17.96 0.16 -17.79
C LYS A 487 -19.01 -0.53 -16.92
N PHE A 488 -19.65 0.21 -16.03
CA PHE A 488 -20.72 -0.33 -15.20
C PHE A 488 -21.90 -0.84 -16.04
N LYS A 489 -22.35 -0.04 -17.01
CA LYS A 489 -23.41 -0.46 -17.94
C LYS A 489 -23.07 -1.76 -18.65
N LEU A 490 -21.88 -1.83 -19.27
CA LEU A 490 -21.44 -3.03 -19.98
C LEU A 490 -21.45 -4.26 -19.08
N GLN A 491 -20.98 -4.15 -17.84
CA GLN A 491 -21.00 -5.25 -16.87
C GLN A 491 -22.41 -5.66 -16.46
N THR A 492 -23.33 -4.69 -16.35
CA THR A 492 -24.72 -4.95 -15.97
C THR A 492 -25.49 -5.59 -17.12
N GLU A 493 -25.29 -5.11 -18.35
CA GLU A 493 -25.83 -5.70 -19.58
C GLU A 493 -25.29 -7.11 -19.82
N GLU A 494 -24.01 -7.35 -19.55
CA GLU A 494 -23.39 -8.69 -19.66
C GLU A 494 -23.95 -9.66 -18.62
N LYS A 495 -24.14 -9.23 -17.38
CA LYS A 495 -24.78 -10.04 -16.33
C LYS A 495 -26.25 -10.33 -16.62
N ASN A 496 -26.94 -9.41 -17.29
CA ASN A 496 -28.36 -9.54 -17.62
C ASN A 496 -28.60 -10.21 -18.99
N LYS A 497 -27.56 -10.62 -19.72
CA LYS A 497 -27.73 -11.50 -20.89
C LYS A 497 -28.26 -12.85 -20.41
N PRO A 498 -29.36 -13.37 -20.98
CA PRO A 498 -29.83 -14.70 -20.65
C PRO A 498 -28.71 -15.71 -20.93
N THR A 499 -28.36 -16.49 -19.92
CA THR A 499 -27.41 -17.58 -20.06
C THR A 499 -27.99 -18.56 -21.09
N GLN A 500 -27.19 -18.98 -22.06
CA GLN A 500 -27.60 -19.86 -23.16
C GLN A 500 -28.13 -21.25 -22.70
N SER A 501 -28.18 -21.51 -21.39
CA SER A 501 -28.82 -22.68 -20.76
C SER A 501 -30.33 -22.56 -20.64
N ASP A 502 -30.88 -21.35 -20.53
CA ASP A 502 -32.30 -21.15 -20.19
C ASP A 502 -33.20 -21.10 -21.43
N ALA A 503 -32.61 -21.21 -22.63
CA ALA A 503 -33.31 -21.26 -23.91
C ALA A 503 -33.58 -22.70 -24.41
N LYS A 504 -33.29 -23.74 -23.60
CA LYS A 504 -33.55 -25.15 -23.99
C LYS A 504 -34.77 -25.79 -23.34
N ASP A 505 -35.38 -25.17 -22.33
CA ASP A 505 -36.51 -25.75 -21.60
C ASP A 505 -37.78 -24.91 -21.87
N GLY A 506 -38.23 -24.86 -23.11
CA GLY A 506 -39.42 -24.07 -23.44
C GLY A 506 -39.81 -24.00 -24.91
N GLU A 507 -39.69 -25.09 -25.67
CA GLU A 507 -40.38 -25.17 -26.97
C GLU A 507 -40.58 -26.64 -27.39
N THR A 508 -41.65 -27.24 -26.88
CA THR A 508 -42.34 -28.37 -27.51
C THR A 508 -43.67 -27.88 -28.05
N SER A 509 -43.69 -27.49 -29.32
CA SER A 509 -44.89 -27.54 -30.16
C SER A 509 -44.50 -27.61 -31.64
N GLU A 510 -44.72 -28.80 -32.21
CA GLU A 510 -44.86 -29.15 -33.64
C GLU A 510 -43.76 -28.78 -34.66
N PRO A 511 -43.20 -29.76 -35.40
CA PRO A 511 -42.30 -29.49 -36.51
C PRO A 511 -43.08 -29.05 -37.76
N ALA A 512 -42.88 -27.80 -38.18
CA ALA A 512 -43.26 -27.32 -39.51
C ALA A 512 -42.47 -28.06 -40.61
N PRO A 513 -43.06 -28.32 -41.79
CA PRO A 513 -42.53 -29.26 -42.77
C PRO A 513 -41.27 -28.73 -43.49
N LYS A 514 -40.34 -29.65 -43.77
CA LYS A 514 -39.07 -29.37 -44.46
C LYS A 514 -39.30 -28.72 -45.83
N PRO A 515 -38.49 -27.72 -46.23
CA PRO A 515 -38.51 -27.20 -47.59
C PRO A 515 -37.98 -28.25 -48.57
N ILE A 516 -38.76 -28.51 -49.62
CA ILE A 516 -38.43 -29.38 -50.75
C ILE A 516 -37.21 -28.79 -51.48
N SER A 517 -36.20 -29.63 -51.74
CA SER A 517 -34.96 -29.21 -52.38
C SER A 517 -35.18 -28.86 -53.87
N ALA A 518 -34.45 -27.85 -54.35
CA ALA A 518 -34.51 -27.31 -55.71
C ALA A 518 -33.90 -28.24 -56.79
N LYS A 519 -34.18 -29.55 -56.75
CA LYS A 519 -33.68 -30.52 -57.75
C LYS A 519 -34.75 -31.41 -58.42
N GLU A 520 -36.03 -31.15 -58.19
CA GLU A 520 -37.15 -31.82 -58.88
C GLU A 520 -38.03 -30.82 -59.66
N ARG A 521 -37.41 -30.06 -60.57
CA ARG A 521 -38.10 -29.40 -61.68
C ARG A 521 -37.41 -29.74 -63.01
N ALA A 522 -37.87 -30.81 -63.65
CA ALA A 522 -37.79 -30.96 -65.10
C ALA A 522 -39.04 -31.71 -65.56
N ALA A 523 -39.93 -30.99 -66.26
CA ALA A 523 -41.19 -31.47 -66.81
C ALA A 523 -40.98 -32.54 -67.91
N PRO A 524 -42.06 -33.21 -68.34
CA PRO A 524 -42.57 -32.77 -69.64
C PRO A 524 -44.11 -32.72 -69.76
N LYS A 525 -44.55 -31.59 -70.32
CA LYS A 525 -45.52 -31.41 -71.42
C LYS A 525 -46.84 -32.20 -71.45
N LEU A 526 -47.92 -31.40 -71.50
CA LEU A 526 -49.08 -31.47 -72.42
C LEU A 526 -49.90 -32.76 -72.50
N LYS A 527 -51.21 -32.64 -72.25
CA LYS A 527 -52.25 -32.75 -73.30
C LYS A 527 -53.63 -32.28 -72.79
N MET A 528 -54.28 -31.53 -73.68
CA MET A 528 -55.67 -31.03 -73.71
C MET A 528 -56.02 -29.86 -72.80
#